data_AF-A0A523SX24-F1
#
_entry.id   AF-A0A523SX24-F1
#
_cell.length_a   1.000
_cell.length_b   1.000
_cell.length_c   1.000
_cell.angle_alpha   90.00
_cell.angle_beta   90.00
_cell.angle_gamma   90.00
#
_symmetry.space_group_name_H-M   'P 1'
#
loop_
_entity.id
_entity.type
_entity.pdbx_description
1 polymer ?
#
loop_
_entity_poly.entity_id
_entity_poly.type
_entity_poly.pdbx_seq_one_letter_code
_entity_poly.pdbx_strand_id
1 'polypeptide(L)'
;MRIIAGYVKLTFLFRQEQGRVVGVCEELGTSAYGDNLKDAIKAIKDLVVLHLNALESTGQRAKFFREHNIPLHRTKPKPKRIPIPPSSKKYDTFSVDIQPVHANV
;
A
#
# COMPACT_ATOMS: atom_id res chain seq x y z
N MET A 1 14.68 6.87 23.21
CA MET A 1 13.67 6.80 22.14
C MET A 1 14.04 5.63 21.22
N ARG A 2 13.33 4.48 21.33
CA ARG A 2 13.64 3.28 20.51
C ARG A 2 12.82 3.35 19.23
N ILE A 3 13.49 3.55 18.11
CA ILE A 3 12.90 3.52 16.77
C ILE A 3 12.67 2.05 16.41
N ILE A 4 11.41 1.59 16.41
CA ILE A 4 11.08 0.23 15.97
C ILE A 4 10.86 0.26 14.46
N ALA A 5 11.93 0.13 13.67
CA ALA A 5 11.81 -0.05 12.23
C ALA A 5 11.05 -1.35 11.91
N GLY A 6 9.99 -1.22 11.10
CA GLY A 6 9.18 -2.36 10.63
C GLY A 6 8.66 -2.15 9.21
N TYR A 7 8.06 -3.20 8.67
CA TYR A 7 7.54 -3.31 7.32
C TYR A 7 6.03 -3.48 7.37
N VAL A 8 5.32 -2.83 6.46
CA VAL A 8 3.90 -3.10 6.20
C VAL A 8 3.77 -3.80 4.86
N LYS A 9 2.85 -4.76 4.78
CA LYS A 9 2.50 -5.40 3.52
C LYS A 9 1.27 -4.70 2.97
N LEU A 10 1.39 -4.20 1.74
CA LEU A 10 0.28 -3.61 1.00
C LEU A 10 -0.02 -4.42 -0.25
N THR A 11 -1.27 -4.37 -0.66
CA THR A 11 -1.81 -5.06 -1.82
C THR A 11 -2.31 -4.03 -2.80
N PHE A 12 -1.69 -4.01 -3.99
CA PHE A 12 -2.10 -3.15 -5.08
C PHE A 12 -2.83 -3.95 -6.15
N LEU A 13 -3.99 -3.44 -6.57
CA LEU A 13 -4.81 -3.96 -7.65
C LEU A 13 -4.85 -2.95 -8.80
N PHE A 14 -4.50 -3.37 -10.02
CA PHE A 14 -4.57 -2.52 -11.21
C PHE A 14 -5.65 -2.98 -12.17
N ARG A 15 -6.54 -2.09 -12.62
CA ARG A 15 -7.56 -2.39 -13.63
C ARG A 15 -7.61 -1.33 -14.73
N GLN A 16 -8.10 -1.72 -15.90
CA GLN A 16 -8.41 -0.76 -16.97
C GLN A 16 -9.80 -0.15 -16.75
N GLU A 17 -9.88 1.17 -16.80
CA GLU A 17 -11.11 1.94 -16.64
C GLU A 17 -11.07 3.16 -17.56
N GLN A 18 -12.03 3.25 -18.50
CA GLN A 18 -12.18 4.40 -19.41
C GLN A 18 -10.89 4.81 -20.16
N GLY A 19 -10.09 3.83 -20.60
CA GLY A 19 -8.83 4.08 -21.33
C GLY A 19 -7.64 4.47 -20.44
N ARG A 20 -7.78 4.40 -19.11
CA ARG A 20 -6.71 4.62 -18.13
C ARG A 20 -6.55 3.41 -17.23
N VAL A 21 -5.39 3.31 -16.56
CA VAL A 21 -5.14 2.29 -15.54
C VAL A 21 -5.42 2.87 -14.16
N VAL A 22 -6.24 2.18 -13.37
CA VAL A 22 -6.53 2.53 -11.97
C VAL A 22 -5.79 1.57 -11.07
N GLY A 23 -4.89 2.10 -10.24
CA GLY A 23 -4.28 1.38 -9.12
C GLY A 23 -5.06 1.62 -7.83
N VAL A 24 -5.36 0.56 -7.10
CA VAL A 24 -6.06 0.61 -5.79
C VAL A 24 -5.19 -0.05 -4.73
N CYS A 25 -5.02 0.59 -3.59
CA CYS A 25 -4.47 -0.01 -2.38
C CYS A 25 -5.62 -0.42 -1.46
N GLU A 26 -5.81 -1.73 -1.25
CA GLU A 26 -6.95 -2.23 -0.47
C GLU A 26 -6.85 -1.81 0.99
N GLU A 27 -5.66 -1.89 1.59
CA GLU A 27 -5.46 -1.63 3.01
C GLU A 27 -5.67 -0.15 3.38
N LEU A 28 -5.27 0.77 2.49
CA LEU A 28 -5.38 2.21 2.70
C LEU A 28 -6.68 2.80 2.12
N GLY A 29 -7.44 2.03 1.35
CA GLY A 29 -8.62 2.51 0.63
C GLY A 29 -8.31 3.63 -0.38
N THR A 30 -7.07 3.73 -0.84
CA THR A 30 -6.62 4.77 -1.78
C THR A 30 -6.61 4.27 -3.21
N SER A 31 -6.86 5.16 -4.16
CA SER A 31 -6.74 4.85 -5.58
C SER A 31 -6.08 5.98 -6.35
N ALA A 32 -5.40 5.63 -7.43
CA ALA A 32 -4.72 6.57 -8.31
C ALA A 32 -4.84 6.11 -9.76
N TYR A 33 -4.96 7.08 -10.67
CA TYR A 33 -5.04 6.85 -12.10
C TYR A 33 -3.66 7.07 -12.75
N GLY A 34 -3.36 6.29 -13.78
CA GLY A 34 -2.23 6.49 -14.66
C GLY A 34 -2.58 6.16 -16.11
N ASP A 35 -1.83 6.70 -17.05
CA ASP A 35 -2.11 6.54 -18.48
C ASP A 35 -1.69 5.15 -18.99
N ASN A 36 -0.82 4.47 -18.25
CA ASN A 36 -0.44 3.08 -18.44
C ASN A 36 -0.13 2.42 -17.08
N LEU A 37 0.17 1.12 -17.08
CA LEU A 37 0.43 0.35 -15.87
C LEU A 37 1.61 0.92 -15.05
N LYS A 38 2.69 1.35 -15.71
CA LYS A 38 3.87 1.90 -15.03
C LYS A 38 3.53 3.21 -14.33
N ASP A 39 2.75 4.07 -14.99
CA ASP A 39 2.32 5.35 -14.43
C ASP A 39 1.35 5.15 -13.28
N ALA A 40 0.41 4.21 -13.39
CA ALA A 40 -0.50 3.89 -12.29
C ALA A 40 0.24 3.31 -11.08
N ILE A 41 1.24 2.43 -11.30
CA ILE A 41 2.11 1.92 -10.23
C ILE A 41 2.86 3.04 -9.53
N LYS A 42 3.40 4.00 -10.28
CA LYS A 42 4.09 5.15 -9.71
C LYS A 42 3.12 6.03 -8.91
N ALA A 43 1.99 6.40 -9.51
CA ALA A 43 0.99 7.27 -8.90
C ALA A 43 0.44 6.70 -7.59
N ILE A 44 0.11 5.40 -7.55
CA ILE A 44 -0.42 4.78 -6.32
C ILE A 44 0.65 4.68 -5.24
N LYS A 45 1.92 4.40 -5.60
CA LYS A 45 3.03 4.39 -4.64
C LYS A 45 3.25 5.77 -4.02
N ASP A 46 3.30 6.81 -4.84
CA ASP A 46 3.50 8.18 -4.38
C ASP A 46 2.35 8.61 -3.45
N LEU A 47 1.10 8.29 -3.81
CA LEU A 47 -0.08 8.55 -2.98
C LEU A 47 -0.03 7.81 -1.64
N VAL A 48 0.38 6.54 -1.63
CA VAL A 48 0.52 5.76 -0.41
C VAL A 48 1.61 6.33 0.50
N VAL A 49 2.77 6.69 -0.05
CA VAL A 49 3.85 7.33 0.73
C VAL A 49 3.35 8.64 1.35
N LEU A 50 2.66 9.47 0.57
CA LEU A 50 2.07 10.71 1.05
C LEU A 50 1.06 10.48 2.19
N HIS A 51 0.16 9.52 2.03
CA HIS A 51 -0.83 9.16 3.04
C HIS A 51 -0.14 8.73 4.35
N LEU A 52 0.84 7.84 4.27
CA LEU A 52 1.56 7.37 5.46
C LEU A 52 2.34 8.47 6.16
N ASN A 53 2.94 9.39 5.40
CA ASN A 53 3.63 10.56 5.96
C ASN A 53 2.65 11.52 6.66
N ALA A 54 1.44 11.71 6.12
CA ALA A 54 0.40 12.51 6.77
C ALA A 54 -0.13 11.86 8.07
N LEU A 55 -0.25 10.53 8.09
CA LEU A 55 -0.61 9.80 9.32
C LEU A 55 0.49 9.90 10.38
N GLU A 56 1.75 9.89 9.96
CA GLU A 56 2.89 10.07 10.84
C GLU A 56 2.93 11.48 11.45
N SER A 57 2.78 12.52 10.62
CA SER A 57 2.82 13.92 11.08
C SER A 57 1.70 14.28 12.05
N THR A 58 0.59 13.55 12.00
CA THR A 58 -0.55 13.69 12.91
C THR A 58 -0.50 12.72 14.10
N GLY A 59 0.50 11.83 14.18
CA GLY A 59 0.60 10.81 15.22
C GLY A 59 -0.48 9.72 15.16
N GLN A 60 -1.25 9.64 14.06
CA GLN A 60 -2.39 8.74 13.91
C GLN A 60 -2.04 7.40 13.28
N ARG A 61 -0.81 7.24 12.77
CA ARG A 61 -0.38 6.06 12.01
C ARG A 61 -0.59 4.73 12.72
N ALA A 62 -0.19 4.62 13.98
CA ALA A 62 -0.35 3.38 14.76
C ALA A 62 -1.83 3.05 15.00
N LYS A 63 -2.65 4.07 15.29
CA LYS A 63 -4.10 3.93 15.45
C LYS A 63 -4.75 3.46 14.14
N PHE A 64 -4.40 4.09 13.03
CA PHE A 64 -4.88 3.72 11.69
C PHE A 64 -4.55 2.27 11.35
N PHE A 65 -3.30 1.83 11.55
CA PHE A 65 -2.91 0.44 11.30
C PHE A 65 -3.70 -0.56 12.13
N ARG A 66 -3.97 -0.24 13.40
CA ARG A 66 -4.80 -1.08 14.27
C ARG A 66 -6.25 -1.15 13.79
N GLU A 67 -6.84 -0.02 13.38
CA GLU A 67 -8.22 0.07 12.90
C GLU A 67 -8.42 -0.60 11.54
N HIS A 68 -7.41 -0.54 10.67
CA HIS A 68 -7.43 -1.11 9.33
C HIS A 68 -6.82 -2.52 9.25
N ASN A 69 -6.53 -3.16 10.40
CA ASN A 69 -5.92 -4.51 10.48
C ASN A 69 -4.64 -4.66 9.64
N ILE A 70 -3.80 -3.62 9.59
CA ILE A 70 -2.52 -3.62 8.86
C ILE A 70 -1.42 -4.12 9.80
N PRO A 71 -0.91 -5.35 9.62
CA PRO A 71 0.12 -5.89 10.50
C PRO A 71 1.48 -5.21 10.26
N LEU A 72 2.14 -4.87 11.36
CA LEU A 72 3.52 -4.40 11.34
C LEU A 72 4.49 -5.58 11.51
N HIS A 73 5.31 -5.83 10.50
CA HIS A 73 6.31 -6.88 10.51
C HIS A 73 7.68 -6.34 10.90
N ARG A 74 8.35 -6.96 11.87
CA ARG A 74 9.74 -6.56 12.24
C ARG A 74 10.77 -6.99 11.19
N THR A 75 10.47 -8.07 10.47
CA THR A 75 11.31 -8.61 9.40
C THR A 75 10.66 -8.33 8.05
N LYS A 76 11.50 -8.13 7.03
CA LYS A 76 11.03 -7.90 5.66
C LYS A 76 10.18 -9.10 5.21
N PRO A 77 8.88 -8.91 4.92
CA PRO A 77 8.06 -10.00 4.43
C PRO A 77 8.56 -10.43 3.04
N LYS A 78 8.55 -11.74 2.77
CA LYS A 78 8.90 -12.23 1.42
C LYS A 78 7.84 -11.73 0.44
N PRO A 79 8.21 -11.13 -0.70
CA PRO A 79 7.26 -10.71 -1.71
C PRO A 79 6.54 -11.97 -2.22
N LYS A 80 5.24 -12.05 -1.96
CA LYS A 80 4.39 -13.15 -2.42
C LYS A 80 3.53 -12.60 -3.55
N ARG A 81 3.68 -13.13 -4.76
CA ARG A 81 2.68 -12.91 -5.81
C ARG A 81 1.41 -13.63 -5.36
N ILE A 82 0.36 -12.87 -5.07
CA ILE A 82 -0.93 -13.43 -4.67
C ILE A 82 -1.70 -13.66 -5.97
N PRO A 83 -2.05 -14.92 -6.32
CA PRO A 83 -2.91 -15.18 -7.46
C PRO A 83 -4.29 -14.59 -7.20
N ILE A 84 -4.83 -13.86 -8.16
CA ILE A 84 -6.16 -13.25 -8.07
C ILE A 84 -7.20 -14.36 -8.33
N PRO A 85 -8.30 -14.44 -7.56
CA PRO A 85 -9.41 -15.30 -7.92
C PRO A 85 -9.97 -14.92 -9.31
N PRO A 86 -10.38 -15.90 -10.14
CA PRO A 86 -10.69 -15.71 -11.56
C PRO A 86 -11.92 -14.81 -11.86
N SER A 87 -12.69 -14.44 -10.84
CA SER A 87 -13.92 -13.62 -11.01
C SER A 87 -13.68 -12.13 -11.22
N SER A 88 -12.45 -11.65 -11.05
CA SER A 88 -12.15 -10.23 -11.00
C SER A 88 -11.22 -9.85 -12.16
N LYS A 89 -11.73 -8.99 -13.06
CA LYS A 89 -11.10 -8.47 -14.29
C LYS A 89 -9.59 -8.13 -14.15
N LYS A 90 -8.71 -8.87 -14.86
CA LYS A 90 -7.28 -8.60 -15.15
C LYS A 90 -6.58 -7.60 -14.21
N TYR A 91 -5.92 -8.13 -13.17
CA TYR A 91 -5.05 -7.35 -12.29
C TYR A 91 -3.60 -7.83 -12.36
N ASP A 92 -2.65 -6.91 -12.25
CA ASP A 92 -1.28 -7.22 -11.82
C ASP A 92 -1.19 -6.92 -10.32
N THR A 93 -0.44 -7.72 -9.55
CA THR A 93 -0.32 -7.55 -8.10
C THR A 93 1.14 -7.37 -7.73
N PHE A 94 1.43 -6.30 -6.98
CA PHE A 94 2.75 -6.06 -6.40
C PHE A 94 2.58 -5.75 -4.91
N SER A 95 3.42 -6.34 -4.07
CA SER A 95 3.58 -5.89 -2.68
C SER A 95 4.75 -4.92 -2.62
N VAL A 96 4.55 -3.77 -1.99
CA VAL A 96 5.60 -2.76 -1.82
C VAL A 96 5.96 -2.71 -0.34
N ASP A 97 7.24 -2.92 -0.06
CA ASP A 97 7.81 -2.69 1.26
C ASP A 97 7.97 -1.17 1.46
N ILE A 98 7.35 -0.63 2.51
CA ILE A 98 7.52 0.78 2.87
C ILE A 98 8.41 0.86 4.11
N GLN A 99 9.49 1.61 3.98
CA GLN A 99 10.53 1.89 4.97
C GLN A 99 9.98 2.60 6.24
N PRO A 100 10.77 2.67 7.34
CA PRO A 100 10.35 2.21 8.66
C PRO A 100 9.17 2.96 9.27
N VAL A 101 8.33 2.18 9.93
CA VAL A 101 7.20 2.66 10.71
C VAL A 101 7.67 3.13 12.08
N HIS A 102 7.42 4.38 12.46
CA HIS A 102 7.62 4.81 13.84
C HIS A 102 6.40 4.36 14.66
N ALA A 103 6.55 3.28 15.41
CA ALA A 103 5.59 2.94 16.45
C ALA A 103 5.99 3.69 17.72
N ASN A 104 5.26 4.75 18.07
CA ASN A 104 5.24 5.24 19.45
C ASN A 104 4.49 4.19 20.28
N VAL A 105 5.22 3.45 21.11
CA VAL A 105 4.68 2.61 22.18
C VAL A 105 4.58 3.47 23.43
#